data_AF-A0A1Q4WUY0-F1
#
_entry.id   AF-A0A1Q4WUY0-F1
#
_cell.length_a   1.000
_cell.length_b   1.000
_cell.length_c   1.000
_cell.angle_alpha   90.00
_cell.angle_beta   90.00
_cell.angle_gamma   90.00
#
_symmetry.space_group_name_H-M   'P 1'
#
loop_
_entity.id
_entity.type
_entity.pdbx_description
1 polymer ?
#
loop_
_entity_poly.entity_id
_entity_poly.type
_entity_poly.pdbx_seq_one_letter_code
_entity_poly.pdbx_strand_id
1 'polypeptide(L)'
;MSFVHLDTDAADQAMTGIEAAAAVFGNAWTALAGQITANESGIGAGLLAQAFRAKYRPEPVRTAADQLPVAYRDSAAVGRQCVLDYVTADRTGAGAFGG
;
A
#
# COMPACT_ATOMS: atom_id res chain seq x y z
N MET A 1 35.51 11.19 6.32
CA MET A 1 34.42 10.19 6.47
C MET A 1 33.12 10.96 6.55
N SER A 2 32.23 10.81 5.57
CA SER A 2 30.88 11.38 5.65
C SER A 2 30.03 10.34 6.36
N PHE A 3 29.63 10.63 7.60
CA PHE A 3 28.60 9.85 8.26
C PHE A 3 27.29 10.15 7.54
N VAL A 4 26.66 9.13 6.95
CA VAL A 4 25.31 9.27 6.41
C VAL A 4 24.38 9.33 7.61
N HIS A 5 23.91 10.53 7.95
CA HIS A 5 22.83 10.68 8.91
C HIS A 5 21.51 10.47 8.18
N LEU A 6 20.73 9.49 8.64
CA LEU A 6 19.35 9.34 8.18
C LEU A 6 18.59 10.59 8.63
N ASP A 7 17.98 11.30 7.69
CA ASP A 7 17.01 12.34 8.01
C ASP A 7 15.71 11.65 8.45
N THR A 8 15.53 11.55 9.76
CA THR A 8 14.41 10.83 10.37
C THR A 8 13.07 11.51 10.10
N ASP A 9 13.06 12.84 9.99
CA ASP A 9 11.85 13.61 9.73
C ASP A 9 11.41 13.43 8.27
N ALA A 10 12.35 13.50 7.33
CA ALA A 10 12.07 13.22 5.93
C ALA A 10 11.61 11.77 5.72
N ALA A 11 12.20 10.82 6.44
CA ALA A 11 11.77 9.42 6.40
C ALA A 11 10.34 9.22 6.94
N ASP A 12 10.00 9.85 8.08
CA ASP A 12 8.65 9.77 8.64
C ASP A 12 7.60 10.42 7.74
N GLN A 13 7.95 11.55 7.10
CA GLN A 13 7.11 12.20 6.11
C GLN A 13 6.87 11.30 4.89
N ALA A 14 7.89 10.59 4.42
CA ALA A 14 7.76 9.64 3.32
C ALA A 14 6.81 8.48 3.68
N MET A 15 6.89 7.93 4.91
CA MET A 15 5.99 6.86 5.38
C MET A 15 4.55 7.36 5.48
N THR A 16 4.36 8.58 5.98
CA THR A 16 3.04 9.24 6.01
C THR A 16 2.47 9.43 4.59
N GLY A 17 3.31 9.77 3.62
CA GLY A 17 2.92 9.86 2.20
C GLY A 17 2.46 8.53 1.62
N ILE A 18 3.13 7.42 1.95
CA ILE A 18 2.74 6.06 1.52
C ILE A 18 1.38 5.67 2.12
N GLU A 19 1.17 5.93 3.42
CA GLU A 19 -0.12 5.67 4.07
C GLU A 19 -1.26 6.49 3.45
N ALA A 20 -1.01 7.76 3.13
CA ALA A 20 -1.98 8.61 2.45
C ALA A 20 -2.32 8.08 1.06
N ALA A 21 -1.32 7.66 0.28
CA ALA A 21 -1.53 7.05 -1.03
C ALA A 21 -2.35 5.74 -0.94
N ALA A 22 -2.08 4.92 0.08
CA ALA A 22 -2.84 3.71 0.36
C ALA A 22 -4.33 4.00 0.63
N ALA A 23 -4.61 5.03 1.43
CA ALA A 23 -5.97 5.45 1.75
C ALA A 23 -6.71 5.99 0.51
N VAL A 24 -6.05 6.84 -0.29
CA VAL A 24 -6.61 7.38 -1.54
C VAL A 24 -6.94 6.25 -2.51
N PHE A 25 -6.00 5.32 -2.72
CA PHE A 25 -6.23 4.18 -3.61
C PHE A 25 -7.37 3.28 -3.09
N GLY A 26 -7.36 2.91 -1.80
CA GLY A 26 -8.38 2.05 -1.21
C GLY A 26 -9.80 2.62 -1.31
N ASN A 27 -9.96 3.92 -1.07
CA ASN A 27 -11.25 4.61 -1.23
C ASN A 27 -11.72 4.61 -2.68
N ALA A 28 -10.83 4.96 -3.62
CA ALA A 28 -11.16 4.97 -5.04
C ALA A 28 -11.50 3.58 -5.55
N TRP A 29 -10.72 2.56 -5.16
CA TRP A 29 -10.96 1.17 -5.52
C TRP A 29 -12.30 0.67 -4.99
N THR A 30 -12.63 0.94 -3.73
CA THR A 30 -13.91 0.53 -3.13
C THR A 30 -15.11 1.08 -3.91
N ALA A 31 -15.05 2.36 -4.28
CA ALA A 31 -16.09 3.00 -5.09
C ALA A 31 -16.20 2.38 -6.49
N LEU A 32 -15.06 2.18 -7.17
CA LEU A 32 -15.02 1.62 -8.53
C LEU A 32 -15.42 0.14 -8.57
N ALA A 33 -15.00 -0.67 -7.59
CA ALA A 33 -15.38 -2.07 -7.46
C ALA A 33 -16.90 -2.23 -7.30
N GLY A 34 -17.52 -1.34 -6.51
CA GLY A 34 -18.98 -1.26 -6.39
C GLY A 34 -19.65 -0.94 -7.73
N GLN A 35 -19.12 0.03 -8.49
CA GLN A 35 -19.64 0.38 -9.81
C GLN A 35 -19.47 -0.77 -10.82
N ILE A 36 -18.33 -1.45 -10.84
CA ILE A 36 -18.10 -2.62 -11.70
C ILE A 36 -19.16 -3.68 -11.40
N THR A 37 -19.35 -4.01 -10.12
CA THR A 37 -20.32 -5.02 -9.68
C THR A 37 -21.75 -4.65 -10.09
N ALA A 38 -22.13 -3.37 -9.93
CA ALA A 38 -23.44 -2.89 -10.36
C ALA A 38 -23.65 -3.05 -11.88
N ASN A 39 -22.62 -2.73 -12.68
CA ASN A 39 -22.69 -2.78 -14.14
C ASN A 39 -22.57 -4.20 -14.71
N GLU A 40 -22.08 -5.19 -13.96
CA GLU A 40 -22.06 -6.59 -14.39
C GLU A 40 -23.47 -7.16 -14.64
N SER A 41 -24.50 -6.59 -14.00
CA SER A 41 -25.89 -6.90 -14.31
C SER A 41 -26.26 -6.60 -15.78
N GLY A 42 -25.60 -5.61 -16.39
CA GLY A 42 -25.79 -5.20 -17.79
C GLY A 42 -25.25 -6.20 -18.82
N ILE A 43 -24.47 -7.22 -18.41
CA ILE A 43 -23.99 -8.28 -19.30
C ILE A 43 -25.16 -9.11 -19.87
N GLY A 44 -26.32 -9.11 -19.21
CA GLY A 44 -27.53 -9.80 -19.68
C GLY A 44 -27.46 -11.33 -19.52
N ALA A 45 -28.37 -12.08 -20.15
CA ALA A 45 -28.47 -13.55 -20.01
C ALA A 45 -28.48 -14.34 -21.34
N GLY A 46 -28.38 -13.65 -22.49
CA GLY A 46 -28.42 -14.28 -23.82
C GLY A 46 -27.15 -15.06 -24.18
N LEU A 47 -27.12 -15.63 -25.38
CA LEU A 47 -25.99 -16.44 -25.88
C LEU A 47 -24.66 -15.68 -25.86
N LEU A 48 -24.66 -14.39 -26.21
CA LEU A 48 -23.48 -13.53 -26.10
C LEU A 48 -22.98 -13.40 -24.66
N ALA A 49 -23.91 -13.22 -23.71
CA ALA A 49 -23.60 -13.11 -22.29
C ALA A 49 -22.98 -14.40 -21.74
N GLN A 50 -23.48 -15.57 -22.16
CA GLN A 50 -22.92 -16.87 -21.79
C GLN A 50 -21.50 -17.05 -22.34
N ALA A 51 -21.29 -16.74 -23.63
CA ALA A 51 -19.97 -16.80 -24.25
C ALA A 51 -18.97 -15.84 -23.61
N PHE A 52 -19.41 -14.64 -23.22
CA PHE A 52 -18.58 -13.67 -22.52
C PHE A 52 -18.23 -14.12 -21.11
N ARG A 53 -19.22 -14.57 -20.31
CA ARG A 53 -18.99 -15.06 -18.93
C ARG A 53 -18.01 -16.23 -18.86
N ALA A 54 -17.95 -17.06 -19.90
CA ALA A 54 -16.96 -18.12 -19.99
C ALA A 54 -15.51 -17.58 -19.93
N LYS A 55 -15.27 -16.35 -20.40
CA LYS A 55 -13.96 -15.69 -20.45
C LYS A 55 -13.77 -14.61 -19.39
N TYR A 56 -14.86 -14.04 -18.88
CA TYR A 56 -14.83 -12.98 -17.89
C TYR A 56 -14.28 -13.51 -16.55
N ARG A 57 -13.09 -13.05 -16.16
CA ARG A 57 -12.37 -13.44 -14.94
C ARG A 57 -11.86 -12.20 -14.21
N PRO A 58 -12.74 -11.48 -13.48
CA PRO A 58 -12.36 -10.23 -12.81
C PRO A 58 -11.55 -10.46 -11.53
N GLU A 59 -11.64 -11.66 -10.93
CA GLU A 59 -11.10 -11.96 -9.60
C GLU A 59 -9.60 -11.64 -9.42
N PRO A 60 -8.68 -11.95 -10.36
CA PRO A 60 -7.27 -11.64 -10.17
C PRO A 60 -6.99 -10.14 -9.99
N VAL A 61 -7.70 -9.29 -10.75
CA VAL A 61 -7.57 -7.83 -10.61
C VAL A 61 -8.16 -7.35 -9.30
N ARG A 62 -9.32 -7.89 -8.91
CA ARG A 62 -9.99 -7.53 -7.65
C ARG A 62 -9.12 -7.87 -6.45
N THR A 63 -8.66 -9.12 -6.38
CA THR A 63 -7.79 -9.60 -5.29
C THR A 63 -6.51 -8.78 -5.20
N ALA A 64 -5.86 -8.47 -6.32
CA ALA A 64 -4.66 -7.63 -6.32
C ALA A 64 -4.95 -6.22 -5.79
N ALA A 65 -6.02 -5.59 -6.26
CA ALA A 65 -6.41 -4.25 -5.84
C ALA A 65 -6.83 -4.20 -4.35
N ASP A 66 -7.53 -5.21 -3.84
CA ASP A 66 -7.90 -5.30 -2.43
C ASP A 66 -6.67 -5.39 -1.50
N GLN A 67 -5.58 -5.99 -1.99
CA GLN A 67 -4.34 -6.18 -1.21
C GLN A 67 -3.43 -4.96 -1.18
N LEU A 68 -3.46 -4.10 -2.21
CA LEU A 68 -2.53 -2.96 -2.34
C LEU A 68 -2.58 -1.96 -1.16
N PRO A 69 -3.76 -1.52 -0.66
CA PRO A 69 -3.82 -0.64 0.51
C PRO A 69 -3.20 -1.25 1.77
N VAL A 70 -3.28 -2.58 1.92
CA VAL A 70 -2.69 -3.29 3.06
C VAL A 70 -1.18 -3.33 2.90
N ALA A 71 -0.69 -3.76 1.73
CA ALA A 71 0.74 -3.85 1.44
C ALA A 71 1.47 -2.51 1.62
N TYR A 72 0.86 -1.38 1.22
CA TYR A 72 1.44 -0.06 1.44
C TYR A 72 1.47 0.36 2.91
N ARG A 73 0.42 0.06 3.68
CA ARG A 73 0.41 0.32 5.13
C ARG A 73 1.45 -0.50 5.86
N ASP A 74 1.57 -1.78 5.52
CA ASP A 74 2.58 -2.67 6.11
C ASP A 74 4.00 -2.18 5.77
N SER A 75 4.23 -1.75 4.52
CA SER A 75 5.51 -1.19 4.10
C SER A 75 5.85 0.10 4.86
N ALA A 76 4.87 0.99 5.07
CA ALA A 76 5.06 2.21 5.84
C ALA A 76 5.37 1.91 7.32
N ALA A 77 4.68 0.93 7.92
CA ALA A 77 4.94 0.49 9.28
C ALA A 77 6.35 -0.08 9.45
N VAL A 78 6.79 -0.94 8.52
CA VAL A 78 8.17 -1.45 8.50
C VAL A 78 9.18 -0.31 8.37
N GLY A 79 8.93 0.66 7.48
CA GLY A 79 9.80 1.83 7.33
C GLY A 79 9.91 2.66 8.62
N ARG A 80 8.80 2.90 9.31
CA ARG A 80 8.82 3.58 10.63
C ARG A 80 9.63 2.79 11.66
N GLN A 81 9.51 1.47 11.68
CA GLN A 81 10.30 0.63 12.58
C GLN A 81 11.81 0.75 12.28
N CYS A 82 12.21 0.76 11.00
CA CYS A 82 13.61 0.96 10.64
C CYS A 82 14.15 2.33 11.09
N VAL A 83 13.33 3.39 11.05
CA VAL A 83 13.70 4.71 11.57
C VAL A 83 13.94 4.65 13.08
N LEU A 84 13.08 3.96 13.84
CA LEU A 84 13.24 3.78 15.28
C LEU A 84 14.51 2.99 15.63
N ASP A 85 14.79 1.94 14.86
CA ASP A 85 15.99 1.12 15.03
C ASP A 85 17.25 1.95 14.76
N TYR A 86 17.23 2.79 13.72
CA TYR A 86 18.33 3.73 13.41
C TYR A 86 18.57 4.70 14.58
N VAL A 87 17.53 5.36 15.08
CA VAL A 87 17.63 6.30 16.22
C VAL A 87 18.19 5.61 17.47
N THR A 88 17.79 4.36 17.70
CA THR A 88 18.29 3.56 18.83
C THR A 88 19.76 3.23 18.68
N ALA A 89 20.19 2.84 17.48
CA ALA A 89 21.59 2.56 17.16
C ALA A 89 22.47 3.82 17.29
N ASP A 90 21.99 4.97 16.80
CA ASP A 90 22.69 6.26 16.88
C ASP A 90 22.92 6.68 18.34
N ARG A 91 21.88 6.59 19.19
CA ARG A 91 22.00 6.86 20.64
C ARG A 91 22.98 5.93 21.33
N THR A 92 22.98 4.65 20.97
CA THR A 92 23.90 3.66 21.55
C THR A 92 25.35 3.97 21.14
N GLY A 93 25.57 4.29 19.87
CA GLY A 93 26.87 4.70 19.35
C GLY A 93 27.39 5.95 20.03
N ALA A 94 26.56 7.00 20.14
CA ALA A 94 26.91 8.25 20.82
C ALA A 94 27.29 8.03 22.29
N GLY A 95 26.60 7.13 23.00
CA GLY A 95 26.92 6.77 24.39
C GLY A 95 28.25 6.03 24.56
N ALA A 96 28.72 5.30 23.54
CA ALA A 96 29.98 4.56 23.57
C ALA A 96 31.24 5.44 23.34
N PHE A 97 31.09 6.64 22.75
CA PHE A 97 32.18 7.59 22.54
C PHE A 97 32.34 8.62 23.69
N GLY A 98 31.42 8.63 24.66
CA GLY A 98 31.42 9.55 25.79
C GLY A 98 31.94 8.98 27.12
N GLY A 99 32.52 7.77 27.12
CA GLY A 99 33.09 7.10 28.29
C GLY A 99 34.61 7.09 28.31
#